data_AF-A0A357F5A3-F1
#
_entry.id   AF-A0A357F5A3-F1
#
_cell.length_a   1.000
_cell.length_b   1.000
_cell.length_c   1.000
_cell.angle_alpha   90.00
_cell.angle_beta   90.00
_cell.angle_gamma   90.00
#
_symmetry.space_group_name_H-M   'P 1'
#
loop_
_entity.id
_entity.type
_entity.pdbx_description
1 polymer ?
#
loop_
_entity_poly.entity_id
_entity_poly.type
_entity_poly.pdbx_seq_one_letter_code
_entity_poly.pdbx_strand_id
1 'polypeptide(L)'
;VIAGENQPAFVHAVANAINSALGNIGETVYFIDPLSPGAEKTQIEQLKELIGDIDADKVKMLVILGGNPVYDTPADLKLNQERMNKVPLRIHLGRYLDETGEHCHWHVGEKHYLESWGDARAYDGTVSFIQPLIVPLYDGKSTNEIVRLFVREDFEKADYDLVKAHWQAAGLAAEGGGGSFEDNWRRVVHDGFIAGSAFAPRSVTLNSSILSGQPEQPKAASGLEISILPDPGVYDGRFTNNGWMQELPNPLTKVTWENVALVSPATAARLSLNRGNDPKEISGGERGQAFINTKGSNMNADVVTLTYQGETIKSGVPVWIAPGQPDDVISIYMGYGRLRAGNVGTGLGYNAYDVRRSDAMYFGFGEMTKTGRTAEIASTQIHFNMEGRDLLRVWDAHHLEEHIEAGHQHNEYDKSMYDPETYQKIYAENYKWGMSIDLNSCVGCNACVLACQSENNIPVVGKEQVTRSREMHWMRIDTYFSGTDINNPQGAHFQPVLCQQCEQAPCEVVCPVAATVHSAEGLNDMVYNRCVGTRYCSNNCPYKV
;
A
#
# COMPACT_ATOMS: atom_id res chain seq x y z
N VAL A 1 1.17 17.54 -16.21
CA VAL A 1 0.46 17.94 -14.96
C VAL A 1 -0.47 16.81 -14.57
N ILE A 2 -0.41 16.35 -13.31
CA ILE A 2 -1.21 15.24 -12.79
C ILE A 2 -2.02 15.77 -11.61
N ALA A 3 -3.29 15.36 -11.51
CA ALA A 3 -4.12 15.58 -10.33
C ALA A 3 -4.28 14.24 -9.58
N GLY A 4 -4.13 14.25 -8.26
CA GLY A 4 -4.37 13.06 -7.44
C GLY A 4 -5.83 12.62 -7.49
N GLU A 5 -6.09 11.33 -7.38
CA GLU A 5 -7.45 10.74 -7.44
C GLU A 5 -8.40 11.27 -6.35
N ASN A 6 -7.83 11.80 -5.27
CA ASN A 6 -8.57 12.37 -4.15
C ASN A 6 -9.12 13.78 -4.42
N GLN A 7 -8.75 14.40 -5.54
CA GLN A 7 -9.16 15.76 -5.88
C GLN A 7 -10.58 15.79 -6.49
N PRO A 8 -11.31 16.91 -6.35
CA PRO A 8 -12.62 17.03 -6.97
C PRO A 8 -12.50 17.06 -8.50
N ALA A 9 -13.56 16.62 -9.20
CA ALA A 9 -13.60 16.53 -10.66
C ALA A 9 -13.17 17.84 -11.38
N PHE A 10 -13.44 18.99 -10.77
CA PHE A 10 -12.99 20.29 -11.26
C PHE A 10 -11.46 20.39 -11.39
N VAL A 11 -10.70 19.91 -10.40
CA VAL A 11 -9.22 19.93 -10.43
C VAL A 11 -8.67 19.03 -11.52
N HIS A 12 -9.29 17.86 -11.75
CA HIS A 12 -8.94 17.00 -12.89
C HIS A 12 -9.20 17.70 -14.23
N ALA A 13 -10.31 18.43 -14.36
CA ALA A 13 -10.60 19.22 -15.56
C ALA A 13 -9.57 20.35 -15.78
N VAL A 14 -9.15 21.03 -14.71
CA VAL A 14 -8.08 22.04 -14.75
C VAL A 14 -6.73 21.43 -15.15
N ALA A 15 -6.36 20.28 -14.60
CA ALA A 15 -5.13 19.58 -14.97
C ALA A 15 -5.12 19.23 -16.47
N ASN A 16 -6.24 18.76 -17.01
CA ASN A 16 -6.39 18.51 -18.45
C ASN A 16 -6.31 19.79 -19.28
N ALA A 17 -6.89 20.90 -18.81
CA ALA A 17 -6.77 22.19 -19.49
C ALA A 17 -5.31 22.70 -19.52
N ILE A 18 -4.57 22.55 -18.41
CA ILE A 18 -3.15 22.91 -18.36
C ILE A 18 -2.34 22.01 -19.30
N ASN A 19 -2.58 20.70 -19.31
CA ASN A 19 -1.90 19.79 -20.25
C ASN A 19 -2.21 20.14 -21.71
N SER A 20 -3.44 20.56 -22.02
CA SER A 20 -3.78 21.07 -23.36
C SER A 20 -3.00 22.33 -23.70
N ALA A 21 -2.89 23.29 -22.77
CA ALA A 21 -2.18 24.55 -22.98
C ALA A 21 -0.66 24.35 -23.13
N LEU A 22 -0.10 23.36 -22.44
CA LEU A 22 1.31 22.98 -22.52
C LEU A 22 1.63 22.12 -23.75
N GLY A 23 0.63 21.68 -24.54
CA GLY A 23 0.83 20.81 -25.69
C GLY A 23 1.17 19.35 -25.32
N ASN A 24 0.80 18.91 -24.12
CA ASN A 24 1.11 17.56 -23.63
C ASN A 24 0.17 16.48 -24.19
N ILE A 25 -0.99 16.86 -24.73
CA ILE A 25 -1.99 15.92 -25.26
C ILE A 25 -1.46 15.28 -26.54
N GLY A 26 -1.35 13.96 -26.55
CA GLY A 26 -0.79 13.17 -27.64
C GLY A 26 0.73 12.95 -27.55
N GLU A 27 1.41 13.60 -26.60
CA GLU A 27 2.86 13.45 -26.37
C GLU A 27 3.13 12.70 -25.06
N THR A 28 2.55 13.17 -23.96
CA THR A 28 2.73 12.58 -22.61
C THR A 28 1.39 12.25 -21.94
N VAL A 29 0.29 12.83 -22.42
CA VAL A 29 -1.07 12.55 -21.94
C VAL A 29 -1.90 12.01 -23.10
N TYR A 30 -2.41 10.79 -22.93
CA TYR A 30 -3.23 10.10 -23.92
C TYR A 30 -4.61 9.86 -23.35
N PHE A 31 -5.64 10.17 -24.13
CA PHE A 31 -7.02 9.85 -23.80
C PHE A 31 -7.42 8.58 -24.55
N ILE A 32 -8.03 7.63 -23.86
CA ILE A 32 -8.57 6.40 -24.43
C ILE A 32 -10.05 6.27 -24.04
N ASP A 33 -10.77 5.34 -24.66
CA ASP A 33 -12.11 5.03 -24.22
C ASP A 33 -12.10 4.41 -22.81
N PRO A 34 -13.12 4.68 -21.96
CA PRO A 34 -13.18 4.13 -20.62
C PRO A 34 -13.14 2.60 -20.61
N LEU A 35 -12.35 2.02 -19.70
CA LEU A 35 -12.24 0.57 -19.55
C LEU A 35 -13.52 -0.07 -18.98
N SER A 36 -14.18 0.65 -18.07
CA SER A 36 -15.37 0.16 -17.38
C SER A 36 -16.65 0.43 -18.17
N PRO A 37 -17.54 -0.56 -18.35
CA PRO A 37 -18.86 -0.31 -18.92
C PRO A 37 -19.68 0.58 -17.98
N GLY A 38 -20.58 1.40 -18.53
CA GLY A 38 -21.42 2.28 -17.72
C GLY A 38 -20.72 3.52 -17.15
N ALA A 39 -19.52 3.85 -17.64
CA ALA A 39 -18.71 4.98 -17.15
C ALA A 39 -19.34 6.37 -17.38
N GLU A 40 -20.43 6.45 -18.15
CA GLU A 40 -21.27 7.64 -18.30
C GLU A 40 -21.92 8.12 -16.99
N LYS A 41 -22.06 7.24 -15.98
CA LYS A 41 -22.46 7.61 -14.61
C LYS A 41 -21.34 7.30 -13.64
N THR A 42 -21.14 8.15 -12.65
CA THR A 42 -20.15 7.89 -11.60
C THR A 42 -20.56 6.70 -10.74
N GLN A 43 -19.58 5.99 -10.17
CA GLN A 43 -19.85 4.84 -9.28
C GLN A 43 -20.72 5.24 -8.08
N ILE A 44 -20.55 6.46 -7.56
CA ILE A 44 -21.36 6.98 -6.45
C ILE A 44 -22.81 7.22 -6.87
N GLU A 45 -23.07 7.72 -8.08
CA GLU A 45 -24.45 7.85 -8.60
C GLU A 45 -25.11 6.49 -8.78
N GLN A 46 -24.38 5.51 -9.33
CA GLN A 46 -24.89 4.15 -9.47
C GLN A 46 -25.21 3.52 -8.09
N LEU A 47 -24.36 3.76 -7.08
CA LEU A 47 -24.62 3.34 -5.71
C LEU A 47 -25.86 4.03 -5.11
N LYS A 48 -26.02 5.34 -5.32
CA LYS A 48 -27.22 6.09 -4.88
C LYS A 48 -28.49 5.52 -5.49
N GLU A 49 -28.46 5.18 -6.77
CA GLU A 49 -29.58 4.52 -7.47
C GLU A 49 -29.91 3.17 -6.84
N LEU A 50 -28.90 2.32 -6.62
CA LEU A 50 -29.08 1.02 -5.97
C LEU A 50 -29.67 1.15 -4.56
N ILE A 51 -29.12 2.04 -3.73
CA ILE A 51 -29.60 2.25 -2.36
C ILE A 51 -31.04 2.79 -2.39
N GLY A 52 -31.36 3.73 -3.30
CA GLY A 52 -32.72 4.23 -3.49
C GLY A 52 -33.71 3.14 -3.89
N ASP A 53 -33.30 2.21 -4.75
CA ASP A 53 -34.14 1.07 -5.16
C ASP A 53 -34.30 0.01 -4.06
N ILE A 54 -33.28 -0.18 -3.21
CA ILE A 54 -33.39 -1.01 -1.99
C ILE A 54 -34.36 -0.35 -1.01
N ASP A 55 -34.21 0.95 -0.78
CA ASP A 55 -35.04 1.68 0.18
C ASP A 55 -36.51 1.75 -0.26
N ALA A 56 -36.77 1.68 -1.58
CA ALA A 56 -38.08 1.60 -2.19
C ALA A 56 -38.61 0.15 -2.42
N ASP A 57 -37.97 -0.87 -1.83
CA ASP A 57 -38.35 -2.29 -1.93
C ASP A 57 -38.43 -2.84 -3.37
N LYS A 58 -37.72 -2.23 -4.32
CA LYS A 58 -37.72 -2.66 -5.74
C LYS A 58 -36.76 -3.82 -5.98
N VAL A 59 -35.67 -3.88 -5.23
CA VAL A 59 -34.65 -4.94 -5.38
C VAL A 59 -35.15 -6.25 -4.77
N LYS A 60 -35.41 -7.25 -5.61
CA LYS A 60 -35.87 -8.59 -5.18
C LYS A 60 -34.72 -9.58 -4.97
N MET A 61 -33.62 -9.38 -5.69
CA MET A 61 -32.41 -10.17 -5.61
C MET A 61 -31.22 -9.23 -5.73
N LEU A 62 -30.27 -9.32 -4.79
CA LEU A 62 -28.99 -8.64 -4.85
C LEU A 62 -27.88 -9.70 -4.96
N VAL A 63 -27.11 -9.63 -6.04
CA VAL A 63 -25.94 -10.47 -6.28
C VAL A 63 -24.71 -9.60 -6.16
N ILE A 64 -23.86 -9.91 -5.18
CA ILE A 64 -22.65 -9.16 -4.86
C ILE A 64 -21.47 -10.00 -5.34
N LEU A 65 -20.77 -9.53 -6.36
CA LEU A 65 -19.66 -10.21 -7.01
C LEU A 65 -18.33 -9.62 -6.50
N GLY A 66 -17.80 -10.22 -5.43
CA GLY A 66 -16.65 -9.69 -4.70
C GLY A 66 -16.98 -8.43 -3.90
N GLY A 67 -15.94 -7.75 -3.40
CA GLY A 67 -16.07 -6.54 -2.60
C GLY A 67 -16.66 -6.77 -1.21
N ASN A 68 -16.85 -5.70 -0.44
CA ASN A 68 -17.43 -5.79 0.91
C ASN A 68 -18.29 -4.55 1.23
N PRO A 69 -19.41 -4.35 0.52
CA PRO A 69 -20.23 -3.14 0.60
C PRO A 69 -20.79 -2.84 2.00
N VAL A 70 -21.03 -3.85 2.84
CA VAL A 70 -21.43 -3.59 4.24
C VAL A 70 -20.33 -2.83 5.00
N TYR A 71 -19.07 -3.13 4.70
CA TYR A 71 -17.92 -2.48 5.32
C TYR A 71 -17.55 -1.15 4.64
N ASP A 72 -17.40 -1.14 3.31
CA ASP A 72 -16.76 -0.03 2.57
C ASP A 72 -17.72 1.07 2.06
N THR A 73 -19.04 0.86 2.11
CA THR A 73 -19.99 1.89 1.66
C THR A 73 -19.90 3.14 2.53
N PRO A 74 -20.05 4.35 1.93
CA PRO A 74 -20.07 5.62 2.66
C PRO A 74 -21.17 5.65 3.73
N ALA A 75 -20.95 6.42 4.81
CA ALA A 75 -21.83 6.50 5.97
C ALA A 75 -23.27 6.92 5.60
N ASP A 76 -23.42 7.89 4.68
CA ASP A 76 -24.73 8.37 4.20
C ASP A 76 -25.45 7.37 3.28
N LEU A 77 -24.70 6.49 2.63
CA LEU A 77 -25.19 5.43 1.74
C LEU A 77 -24.97 4.03 2.32
N LYS A 78 -24.83 3.93 3.64
CA LYS A 78 -24.38 2.70 4.29
C LYS A 78 -25.29 1.54 3.94
N LEU A 79 -24.73 0.47 3.39
CA LEU A 79 -25.45 -0.79 3.19
C LEU A 79 -25.48 -1.57 4.50
N ASN A 80 -26.16 -1.01 5.49
CA ASN A 80 -26.26 -1.57 6.83
C ASN A 80 -27.21 -2.78 6.88
N GLN A 81 -27.27 -3.43 8.04
CA GLN A 81 -28.13 -4.60 8.25
C GLN A 81 -29.62 -4.34 7.93
N GLU A 82 -30.14 -3.15 8.23
CA GLU A 82 -31.53 -2.78 7.93
C GLU A 82 -31.81 -2.80 6.43
N ARG A 83 -30.98 -2.10 5.64
CA ARG A 83 -31.10 -2.08 4.17
C ARG A 83 -30.88 -3.45 3.57
N MET A 84 -29.89 -4.19 4.06
CA MET A 84 -29.68 -5.58 3.64
C MET A 84 -30.95 -6.41 3.88
N ASN A 85 -31.60 -6.29 5.02
CA ASN A 85 -32.80 -7.07 5.35
C ASN A 85 -34.04 -6.72 4.50
N LYS A 86 -34.06 -5.58 3.79
CA LYS A 86 -35.12 -5.27 2.81
C LYS A 86 -35.05 -6.17 1.57
N VAL A 87 -33.86 -6.67 1.21
CA VAL A 87 -33.68 -7.47 0.00
C VAL A 87 -34.03 -8.95 0.27
N PRO A 88 -35.06 -9.52 -0.38
CA PRO A 88 -35.52 -10.89 -0.11
C PRO A 88 -34.48 -11.98 -0.39
N LEU A 89 -33.64 -11.81 -1.42
CA LEU A 89 -32.58 -12.76 -1.76
C LEU A 89 -31.25 -12.03 -1.93
N ARG A 90 -30.25 -12.45 -1.16
CA ARG A 90 -28.92 -11.85 -1.13
C ARG A 90 -27.90 -12.96 -1.33
N ILE A 91 -27.06 -12.80 -2.34
CA ILE A 91 -26.04 -13.76 -2.73
C ILE A 91 -24.71 -13.02 -2.77
N HIS A 92 -23.72 -13.51 -2.03
CA HIS A 92 -22.38 -12.97 -2.02
C HIS A 92 -21.39 -13.99 -2.56
N LEU A 93 -20.62 -13.63 -3.57
CA LEU A 93 -19.42 -14.34 -4.00
C LEU A 93 -18.22 -13.62 -3.40
N GLY A 94 -17.44 -14.28 -2.56
CA GLY A 94 -16.25 -13.65 -1.98
C GLY A 94 -15.22 -14.64 -1.44
N ARG A 95 -13.96 -14.21 -1.39
CA ARG A 95 -12.84 -15.03 -0.86
C ARG A 95 -12.90 -15.26 0.65
N TYR A 96 -13.57 -14.36 1.38
CA TYR A 96 -13.72 -14.43 2.83
C TYR A 96 -15.19 -14.35 3.21
N LEU A 97 -15.57 -15.03 4.29
CA LEU A 97 -16.85 -14.81 4.95
C LEU A 97 -16.76 -13.52 5.79
N ASP A 98 -16.91 -12.40 5.10
CA ASP A 98 -16.79 -11.05 5.63
C ASP A 98 -18.11 -10.48 6.16
N GLU A 99 -18.09 -9.18 6.50
CA GLU A 99 -19.23 -8.42 6.99
C GLU A 99 -20.42 -8.47 6.00
N THR A 100 -20.15 -8.47 4.69
CA THR A 100 -21.21 -8.60 3.68
C THR A 100 -21.74 -10.02 3.59
N GLY A 101 -20.85 -11.01 3.59
CA GLY A 101 -21.22 -12.43 3.57
C GLY A 101 -22.11 -12.83 4.75
N GLU A 102 -21.87 -12.29 5.94
CA GLU A 102 -22.68 -12.54 7.14
C GLU A 102 -24.13 -12.06 7.02
N HIS A 103 -24.37 -11.02 6.22
CA HIS A 103 -25.71 -10.50 5.96
C HIS A 103 -26.37 -11.09 4.71
N CYS A 104 -25.74 -12.05 4.02
CA CYS A 104 -26.31 -12.69 2.84
C CYS A 104 -26.94 -14.05 3.16
N HIS A 105 -27.94 -14.45 2.36
CA HIS A 105 -28.56 -15.78 2.48
C HIS A 105 -27.66 -16.87 1.91
N TRP A 106 -26.93 -16.53 0.85
CA TRP A 106 -25.93 -17.38 0.23
C TRP A 106 -24.58 -16.67 0.27
N HIS A 107 -23.56 -17.39 0.72
CA HIS A 107 -22.17 -17.03 0.53
C HIS A 107 -21.49 -18.15 -0.25
N VAL A 108 -20.93 -17.82 -1.40
CA VAL A 108 -20.18 -18.73 -2.25
C VAL A 108 -18.71 -18.35 -2.17
N GLY A 109 -17.84 -19.34 -1.91
CA GLY A 109 -16.41 -19.13 -1.93
C GLY A 109 -15.96 -18.72 -3.33
N GLU A 110 -15.28 -17.58 -3.43
CA GLU A 110 -14.67 -17.12 -4.69
C GLU A 110 -13.34 -17.83 -4.92
N LYS A 111 -13.14 -18.40 -6.11
CA LYS A 111 -11.82 -18.90 -6.53
C LYS A 111 -10.82 -17.75 -6.53
N HIS A 112 -9.62 -17.98 -5.99
CA HIS A 112 -8.54 -17.02 -6.15
C HIS A 112 -8.17 -16.89 -7.65
N TYR A 113 -7.59 -15.75 -8.06
CA TYR A 113 -7.18 -15.57 -9.46
C TYR A 113 -6.12 -16.61 -9.89
N LEU A 114 -5.41 -17.23 -8.94
CA LEU A 114 -4.46 -18.34 -9.20
C LEU A 114 -5.13 -19.72 -9.38
N GLU A 115 -6.45 -19.80 -9.18
CA GLU A 115 -7.24 -21.03 -9.21
C GLU A 115 -8.32 -21.02 -10.31
N SER A 116 -8.44 -19.92 -11.05
CA SER A 116 -9.48 -19.75 -12.07
C SER A 116 -8.92 -19.22 -13.39
N TRP A 117 -9.56 -19.60 -14.48
CA TRP A 117 -9.35 -18.96 -15.78
C TRP A 117 -10.15 -17.66 -15.86
N GLY A 118 -9.51 -16.62 -16.38
CA GLY A 118 -10.13 -15.32 -16.60
C GLY A 118 -9.34 -14.47 -17.58
N ASP A 119 -9.82 -13.26 -17.80
CA ASP A 119 -9.13 -12.21 -18.51
C ASP A 119 -9.25 -10.88 -17.76
N ALA A 120 -8.36 -9.95 -18.08
CA ALA A 120 -8.32 -8.61 -17.51
C ALA A 120 -7.82 -7.62 -18.56
N ARG A 121 -8.03 -6.33 -18.30
CA ARG A 121 -7.42 -5.25 -19.07
C ARG A 121 -6.49 -4.44 -18.18
N ALA A 122 -5.30 -4.16 -18.70
CA ALA A 122 -4.37 -3.20 -18.12
C ALA A 122 -4.88 -1.76 -18.30
N TYR A 123 -4.20 -0.79 -17.69
CA TYR A 123 -4.63 0.61 -17.65
C TYR A 123 -4.77 1.28 -19.04
N ASP A 124 -4.06 0.76 -20.05
CA ASP A 124 -4.07 1.21 -21.44
C ASP A 124 -5.08 0.44 -22.33
N GLY A 125 -5.77 -0.55 -21.76
CA GLY A 125 -6.68 -1.43 -22.46
C GLY A 125 -6.06 -2.75 -22.95
N THR A 126 -4.76 -2.95 -22.78
CA THR A 126 -4.09 -4.21 -23.16
C THR A 126 -4.74 -5.39 -22.43
N VAL A 127 -5.18 -6.38 -23.20
CA VAL A 127 -5.82 -7.60 -22.68
C VAL A 127 -4.75 -8.55 -22.16
N SER A 128 -4.95 -9.05 -20.94
CA SER A 128 -4.13 -10.09 -20.32
C SER A 128 -4.99 -11.25 -19.83
N PHE A 129 -4.39 -12.43 -19.73
CA PHE A 129 -5.06 -13.67 -19.32
C PHE A 129 -4.67 -14.06 -17.90
N ILE A 130 -5.69 -14.39 -17.10
CA ILE A 130 -5.53 -14.98 -15.77
C ILE A 130 -5.47 -16.49 -15.96
N GLN A 131 -4.36 -17.10 -15.54
CA GLN A 131 -4.10 -18.53 -15.70
C GLN A 131 -4.03 -19.20 -14.33
N PRO A 132 -4.79 -20.28 -14.10
CA PRO A 132 -4.67 -21.02 -12.86
C PRO A 132 -3.31 -21.73 -12.79
N LEU A 133 -2.58 -21.51 -11.70
CA LEU A 133 -1.33 -22.21 -11.37
C LEU A 133 -1.58 -23.46 -10.54
N ILE A 134 -2.78 -23.56 -9.96
CA ILE A 134 -3.22 -24.69 -9.12
C ILE A 134 -4.71 -24.95 -9.36
N VAL A 135 -5.14 -26.19 -9.12
CA VAL A 135 -6.57 -26.51 -9.02
C VAL A 135 -7.16 -25.83 -7.77
N PRO A 136 -8.45 -25.44 -7.78
CA PRO A 136 -9.09 -24.84 -6.62
C PRO A 136 -8.89 -25.68 -5.35
N LEU A 137 -8.38 -25.07 -4.29
CA LEU A 137 -8.16 -25.75 -3.00
C LEU A 137 -9.47 -26.07 -2.28
N TYR A 138 -10.48 -25.24 -2.51
CA TYR A 138 -11.84 -25.39 -2.00
C TYR A 138 -12.83 -25.44 -3.18
N ASP A 139 -14.05 -25.94 -2.95
CA ASP A 139 -15.12 -25.95 -3.97
C ASP A 139 -15.75 -24.56 -4.15
N GLY A 140 -14.90 -23.60 -4.52
CA GLY A 140 -15.29 -22.24 -4.88
C GLY A 140 -15.70 -22.12 -6.34
N LYS A 141 -16.27 -20.97 -6.69
CA LYS A 141 -16.66 -20.62 -8.07
C LYS A 141 -15.98 -19.32 -8.49
N SER A 142 -15.71 -19.17 -9.79
CA SER A 142 -15.28 -17.90 -10.36
C SER A 142 -16.47 -16.98 -10.62
N THR A 143 -16.19 -15.68 -10.79
CA THR A 143 -17.21 -14.70 -11.20
C THR A 143 -17.90 -15.11 -12.50
N ASN A 144 -17.15 -15.66 -13.45
CA ASN A 144 -17.68 -16.13 -14.74
C ASN A 144 -18.70 -17.27 -14.57
N GLU A 145 -18.39 -18.24 -13.71
CA GLU A 145 -19.29 -19.35 -13.40
C GLU A 145 -20.57 -18.87 -12.70
N ILE A 146 -20.47 -17.93 -11.77
CA ILE A 146 -21.63 -17.36 -11.06
C ILE A 146 -22.51 -16.53 -11.98
N VAL A 147 -21.93 -15.63 -12.79
CA VAL A 147 -22.71 -14.80 -13.72
C VAL A 147 -23.46 -15.69 -14.73
N ARG A 148 -22.87 -16.80 -15.17
CA ARG A 148 -23.50 -17.72 -16.12
C ARG A 148 -24.79 -18.35 -15.60
N LEU A 149 -24.92 -18.56 -14.28
CA LEU A 149 -26.16 -19.05 -13.65
C LEU A 149 -27.38 -18.18 -13.98
N PHE A 150 -27.17 -16.88 -14.20
CA PHE A 150 -28.27 -15.94 -14.47
C PHE A 150 -28.63 -15.84 -15.96
N VAL A 151 -27.79 -16.36 -16.86
CA VAL A 151 -28.05 -16.40 -18.31
C VAL A 151 -28.78 -17.69 -18.73
N ARG A 152 -28.99 -18.62 -17.79
CA ARG A 152 -29.77 -19.86 -17.92
C ARG A 152 -29.30 -20.86 -19.00
N GLU A 153 -28.01 -20.87 -19.29
CA GLU A 153 -27.39 -21.74 -20.28
C GLU A 153 -26.02 -22.22 -19.78
N ASP A 154 -25.55 -23.38 -20.24
CA ASP A 154 -24.19 -23.90 -20.01
C ASP A 154 -23.74 -23.92 -18.53
N PHE A 155 -24.63 -24.28 -17.61
CA PHE A 155 -24.35 -24.29 -16.16
C PHE A 155 -23.18 -25.19 -15.75
N GLU A 156 -22.87 -26.19 -16.58
CA GLU A 156 -21.82 -27.18 -16.35
C GLU A 156 -20.47 -26.74 -16.93
N LYS A 157 -20.40 -25.62 -17.68
CA LYS A 157 -19.14 -25.16 -18.27
C LYS A 157 -18.24 -24.56 -17.21
N ALA A 158 -17.01 -25.04 -17.16
CA ALA A 158 -15.95 -24.46 -16.35
C ALA A 158 -15.51 -23.10 -16.91
N ASP A 159 -14.89 -22.29 -16.05
CA ASP A 159 -14.31 -21.00 -16.41
C ASP A 159 -13.40 -21.04 -17.65
N TYR A 160 -12.56 -22.06 -17.82
CA TYR A 160 -11.72 -22.24 -19.01
C TYR A 160 -12.52 -22.22 -20.32
N ASP A 161 -13.57 -23.03 -20.39
CA ASP A 161 -14.37 -23.19 -21.60
C ASP A 161 -15.14 -21.90 -21.90
N LEU A 162 -15.59 -21.18 -20.86
CA LEU A 162 -16.25 -19.88 -20.99
C LEU A 162 -15.32 -18.82 -21.59
N VAL A 163 -14.11 -18.68 -21.03
CA VAL A 163 -13.12 -17.71 -21.51
C VAL A 163 -12.66 -18.07 -22.92
N LYS A 164 -12.32 -19.34 -23.18
CA LYS A 164 -11.89 -19.78 -24.51
C LYS A 164 -12.98 -19.57 -25.57
N ALA A 165 -14.25 -19.87 -25.24
CA ALA A 165 -15.37 -19.65 -26.15
C ALA A 165 -15.59 -18.16 -26.46
N HIS A 166 -15.44 -17.27 -25.47
CA HIS A 166 -15.50 -15.82 -25.68
C HIS A 166 -14.46 -15.38 -26.72
N TRP A 167 -13.20 -15.77 -26.53
CA TRP A 167 -12.11 -15.38 -27.41
C TRP A 167 -12.15 -16.04 -28.79
N GLN A 168 -12.72 -17.25 -28.89
CA GLN A 168 -13.02 -17.88 -30.16
C GLN A 168 -14.07 -17.08 -30.94
N ALA A 169 -15.13 -16.63 -30.27
CA ALA A 169 -16.18 -15.82 -30.88
C ALA A 169 -15.70 -14.39 -31.23
N ALA A 170 -14.82 -13.81 -30.40
CA ALA A 170 -14.23 -12.50 -30.62
C ALA A 170 -13.20 -12.49 -31.77
N GLY A 171 -12.84 -13.65 -32.33
CA GLY A 171 -11.90 -13.75 -33.44
C GLY A 171 -10.46 -13.45 -33.02
N LEU A 172 -10.01 -14.03 -31.91
CA LEU A 172 -8.64 -13.87 -31.39
C LEU A 172 -7.59 -14.06 -32.50
N ALA A 173 -6.85 -12.99 -32.77
CA ALA A 173 -5.69 -12.98 -33.65
C ALA A 173 -4.46 -12.59 -32.84
N ALA A 174 -3.40 -13.41 -32.90
CA ALA A 174 -2.10 -13.07 -32.31
C ALA A 174 -1.24 -12.31 -33.33
N GLU A 175 -0.38 -11.41 -32.87
CA GLU A 175 0.49 -10.62 -33.74
C GLU A 175 1.49 -11.51 -34.52
N GLY A 176 1.58 -11.30 -35.84
CA GLY A 176 2.27 -12.20 -36.78
C GLY A 176 1.46 -13.45 -37.20
N GLY A 177 0.16 -13.48 -36.89
CA GLY A 177 -0.73 -14.64 -37.01
C GLY A 177 -1.19 -14.96 -38.44
N GLY A 178 -0.58 -16.00 -39.02
CA GLY A 178 -1.11 -16.76 -40.15
C GLY A 178 -1.62 -18.17 -39.75
N GLY A 179 -2.02 -18.37 -38.49
CA GLY A 179 -2.33 -19.68 -37.89
C GLY A 179 -3.80 -19.89 -37.51
N SER A 180 -4.12 -21.07 -36.96
CA SER A 180 -5.46 -21.41 -36.47
C SER A 180 -5.78 -20.72 -35.14
N PHE A 181 -7.06 -20.73 -34.72
CA PHE A 181 -7.44 -20.22 -33.39
C PHE A 181 -6.66 -20.88 -32.26
N GLU A 182 -6.42 -22.20 -32.33
CA GLU A 182 -5.68 -22.92 -31.29
C GLU A 182 -4.21 -22.48 -31.22
N ASP A 183 -3.59 -22.15 -32.35
CA ASP A 183 -2.22 -21.62 -32.38
C ASP A 183 -2.16 -20.22 -31.74
N ASN A 184 -3.12 -19.36 -32.07
CA ASN A 184 -3.23 -18.02 -31.47
C ASN A 184 -3.54 -18.10 -29.96
N TRP A 185 -4.47 -18.97 -29.56
CA TRP A 185 -4.83 -19.18 -28.16
C TRP A 185 -3.63 -19.64 -27.33
N ARG A 186 -2.90 -20.66 -27.80
CA ARG A 186 -1.69 -21.14 -27.11
C ARG A 186 -0.63 -20.05 -26.99
N ARG A 187 -0.48 -19.22 -28.03
CA ARG A 187 0.49 -18.12 -28.01
C ARG A 187 0.13 -17.05 -27.01
N VAL A 188 -1.11 -16.55 -26.98
CA VAL A 188 -1.48 -15.48 -26.03
C VAL A 188 -1.53 -15.97 -24.58
N VAL A 189 -1.84 -17.25 -24.36
CA VAL A 189 -1.72 -17.89 -23.04
C VAL A 189 -0.25 -17.99 -22.64
N HIS A 190 0.64 -18.37 -23.56
CA HIS A 190 2.10 -18.38 -23.31
C HIS A 190 2.65 -16.98 -23.02
N ASP A 191 2.32 -16.00 -23.85
CA ASP A 191 2.82 -14.63 -23.76
C ASP A 191 2.15 -13.87 -22.60
N GLY A 192 0.95 -14.28 -22.18
CA GLY A 192 0.17 -13.72 -21.07
C GLY A 192 -0.70 -12.52 -21.45
N PHE A 193 -0.58 -12.00 -22.67
CA PHE A 193 -1.35 -10.85 -23.16
C PHE A 193 -1.57 -10.92 -24.68
N ILE A 194 -2.50 -10.09 -25.17
CA ILE A 194 -2.74 -9.91 -26.61
C ILE A 194 -1.96 -8.68 -27.07
N ALA A 195 -0.87 -8.88 -27.81
CA ALA A 195 -0.10 -7.79 -28.38
C ALA A 195 -0.96 -6.94 -29.34
N GLY A 196 -0.83 -5.61 -29.24
CA GLY A 196 -1.62 -4.66 -30.04
C GLY A 196 -3.09 -4.49 -29.61
N SER A 197 -3.49 -5.03 -28.46
CA SER A 197 -4.88 -4.91 -27.97
C SER A 197 -5.17 -3.65 -27.13
N ALA A 198 -4.15 -2.83 -26.85
CA ALA A 198 -4.31 -1.53 -26.22
C ALA A 198 -5.29 -0.65 -27.01
N PHE A 199 -6.04 0.20 -26.30
CA PHE A 199 -6.97 1.10 -26.95
C PHE A 199 -6.24 2.19 -27.73
N ALA A 200 -6.72 2.47 -28.94
CA ALA A 200 -6.20 3.56 -29.74
C ALA A 200 -6.46 4.90 -29.01
N PRO A 201 -5.47 5.81 -28.97
CA PRO A 201 -5.71 7.15 -28.46
C PRO A 201 -6.84 7.86 -29.20
N ARG A 202 -7.71 8.50 -28.44
CA ARG A 202 -8.86 9.26 -28.94
C ARG A 202 -8.53 10.74 -29.00
N SER A 203 -8.91 11.38 -30.11
CA SER A 203 -8.89 12.83 -30.20
C SER A 203 -10.02 13.41 -29.34
N VAL A 204 -9.66 14.30 -28.42
CA VAL A 204 -10.60 15.00 -27.53
C VAL A 204 -10.48 16.50 -27.73
N THR A 205 -11.58 17.21 -27.54
CA THR A 205 -11.60 18.67 -27.52
C THR A 205 -11.96 19.15 -26.12
N LEU A 206 -11.14 20.03 -25.56
CA LEU A 206 -11.42 20.62 -24.25
C LEU A 206 -12.66 21.51 -24.33
N ASN A 207 -13.69 21.18 -23.54
CA ASN A 207 -14.78 22.10 -23.31
C ASN A 207 -14.40 23.10 -22.20
N SER A 208 -13.99 24.31 -22.59
CA SER A 208 -13.53 25.35 -21.66
C SER A 208 -14.63 25.92 -20.75
N SER A 209 -15.91 25.62 -21.01
CA SER A 209 -17.01 26.09 -20.17
C SER A 209 -16.88 25.62 -18.72
N ILE A 210 -16.27 24.45 -18.48
CA ILE A 210 -16.10 23.90 -17.13
C ILE A 210 -15.17 24.75 -16.26
N LEU A 211 -14.27 25.52 -16.86
CA LEU A 211 -13.35 26.41 -16.14
C LEU A 211 -14.05 27.67 -15.63
N SER A 212 -15.20 28.03 -16.21
CA SER A 212 -15.99 29.20 -15.79
C SER A 212 -16.89 28.92 -14.58
N GLY A 213 -17.19 27.65 -14.31
CA GLY A 213 -18.00 27.20 -13.18
C GLY A 213 -17.14 26.74 -12.01
N GLN A 214 -16.27 27.62 -11.50
CA GLN A 214 -15.49 27.30 -10.31
C GLN A 214 -16.45 26.88 -9.19
N PRO A 215 -16.31 25.66 -8.64
CA PRO A 215 -17.17 25.25 -7.53
C PRO A 215 -16.98 26.24 -6.39
N GLU A 216 -18.08 26.59 -5.73
CA GLU A 216 -18.02 27.44 -4.54
C GLU A 216 -17.03 26.79 -3.57
N GLN A 217 -15.95 27.51 -3.24
CA GLN A 217 -14.98 26.96 -2.30
C GLN A 217 -15.74 26.66 -1.01
N PRO A 218 -15.69 25.42 -0.49
CA PRO A 218 -16.29 25.15 0.80
C PRO A 218 -15.66 26.14 1.77
N LYS A 219 -16.49 27.02 2.35
CA LYS A 219 -16.02 27.98 3.36
C LYS A 219 -15.26 27.17 4.38
N ALA A 220 -14.00 27.53 4.63
CA ALA A 220 -13.22 26.97 5.72
C ALA A 220 -14.10 27.01 6.97
N ALA A 221 -14.66 25.87 7.33
CA ALA A 221 -15.38 25.75 8.58
C ALA A 221 -14.35 25.99 9.68
N SER A 222 -14.79 26.45 10.85
CA SER A 222 -13.93 26.71 12.01
C SER A 222 -13.37 25.42 12.64
N GLY A 223 -12.92 24.44 11.85
CA GLY A 223 -12.48 23.11 12.24
C GLY A 223 -11.24 22.64 11.46
N LEU A 224 -10.82 21.41 11.73
CA LEU A 224 -9.67 20.78 11.07
C LEU A 224 -10.11 20.15 9.76
N GLU A 225 -9.27 20.18 8.74
CA GLU A 225 -9.47 19.35 7.56
C GLU A 225 -9.11 17.90 7.89
N ILE A 226 -9.95 16.95 7.48
CA ILE A 226 -9.70 15.52 7.61
C ILE A 226 -9.62 14.95 6.20
N SER A 227 -8.48 14.35 5.87
CA SER A 227 -8.19 13.66 4.61
C SER A 227 -8.26 12.15 4.83
N ILE A 228 -9.00 11.44 3.99
CA ILE A 228 -9.26 10.00 4.05
C ILE A 228 -8.59 9.35 2.84
N LEU A 229 -7.57 8.52 3.10
CA LEU A 229 -6.72 7.93 2.07
C LEU A 229 -6.69 6.40 2.18
N PRO A 230 -6.49 5.65 1.08
CA PRO A 230 -6.21 4.22 1.18
C PRO A 230 -4.91 3.98 1.94
N ASP A 231 -4.87 2.94 2.76
CA ASP A 231 -3.63 2.52 3.40
C ASP A 231 -2.67 1.94 2.33
N PRO A 232 -1.36 2.28 2.33
CA PRO A 232 -0.43 1.75 1.33
C PRO A 232 -0.24 0.22 1.34
N GLY A 233 -0.46 -0.45 2.48
CA GLY A 233 -0.30 -1.91 2.62
C GLY A 233 -1.60 -2.66 2.37
N VAL A 234 -2.69 -2.28 3.04
CA VAL A 234 -3.98 -3.00 2.96
C VAL A 234 -5.01 -2.37 2.02
N TYR A 235 -4.69 -1.22 1.42
CA TYR A 235 -5.49 -0.47 0.46
C TYR A 235 -6.87 -0.07 1.00
N ASP A 236 -7.93 -0.73 0.52
CA ASP A 236 -9.32 -0.49 0.89
C ASP A 236 -9.85 -1.47 1.95
N GLY A 237 -9.00 -2.40 2.40
CA GLY A 237 -9.34 -3.44 3.38
C GLY A 237 -9.55 -4.83 2.78
N ARG A 238 -9.40 -4.98 1.46
CA ARG A 238 -9.47 -6.30 0.80
C ARG A 238 -8.31 -7.23 1.17
N PHE A 239 -7.19 -6.69 1.66
CA PHE A 239 -5.99 -7.43 2.04
C PHE A 239 -5.76 -7.51 3.56
N THR A 240 -6.73 -7.06 4.37
CA THR A 240 -6.60 -6.97 5.83
C THR A 240 -6.32 -8.32 6.50
N ASN A 241 -6.73 -9.44 5.89
CA ASN A 241 -6.45 -10.79 6.41
C ASN A 241 -5.10 -11.38 5.95
N ASN A 242 -4.25 -10.59 5.27
CA ASN A 242 -2.91 -11.00 4.86
C ASN A 242 -1.89 -10.56 5.91
N GLY A 243 -1.26 -11.52 6.59
CA GLY A 243 -0.25 -11.24 7.63
C GLY A 243 0.99 -10.50 7.11
N TRP A 244 1.42 -10.77 5.88
CA TRP A 244 2.54 -10.04 5.27
C TRP A 244 2.22 -8.55 5.12
N MET A 245 1.00 -8.22 4.67
CA MET A 245 0.57 -6.83 4.53
C MET A 245 0.34 -6.13 5.87
N GLN A 246 -0.05 -6.86 6.91
CA GLN A 246 -0.25 -6.31 8.25
C GLN A 246 1.06 -5.99 8.97
N GLU A 247 2.07 -6.85 8.81
CA GLU A 247 3.41 -6.61 9.37
C GLU A 247 4.25 -5.67 8.49
N LEU A 248 3.83 -5.39 7.25
CA LEU A 248 4.54 -4.48 6.37
C LEU A 248 4.51 -3.05 6.95
N PRO A 249 5.67 -2.45 7.25
CA PRO A 249 5.69 -1.11 7.84
C PRO A 249 5.16 -0.07 6.86
N ASN A 250 4.27 0.82 7.28
CA ASN A 250 3.81 1.93 6.46
C ASN A 250 5.03 2.73 5.92
N PRO A 251 5.09 3.09 4.61
CA PRO A 251 6.26 3.72 4.01
C PRO A 251 6.82 4.94 4.76
N LEU A 252 5.95 5.77 5.35
CA LEU A 252 6.36 7.01 6.01
C LEU A 252 6.48 6.86 7.53
N THR A 253 5.54 6.17 8.17
CA THR A 253 5.46 6.12 9.64
C THR A 253 6.05 4.86 10.25
N LYS A 254 6.30 3.84 9.44
CA LYS A 254 6.74 2.49 9.86
C LYS A 254 5.80 1.79 10.85
N VAL A 255 4.58 2.30 10.99
CA VAL A 255 3.51 1.66 11.77
C VAL A 255 3.08 0.37 11.07
N THR A 256 2.78 -0.64 11.88
CA THR A 256 2.31 -1.98 11.46
C THR A 256 1.06 -2.34 12.26
N TRP A 257 0.28 -3.31 11.77
CA TRP A 257 -0.88 -3.91 12.45
C TRP A 257 -2.05 -2.97 12.79
N GLU A 258 -1.97 -1.67 12.51
CA GLU A 258 -3.03 -0.70 12.77
C GLU A 258 -2.88 0.55 11.90
N ASN A 259 -3.94 1.34 11.82
CA ASN A 259 -3.92 2.69 11.27
C ASN A 259 -3.89 3.75 12.38
N VAL A 260 -3.34 4.92 12.05
CA VAL A 260 -3.21 6.09 12.91
C VAL A 260 -3.74 7.34 12.20
N ALA A 261 -4.03 8.40 12.94
CA ALA A 261 -4.26 9.73 12.39
C ALA A 261 -2.95 10.52 12.35
N LEU A 262 -2.54 10.94 11.17
CA LEU A 262 -1.34 11.76 10.98
C LEU A 262 -1.68 13.23 11.23
N VAL A 263 -0.84 13.90 12.03
CA VAL A 263 -0.98 15.33 12.34
C VAL A 263 0.37 16.04 12.22
N SER A 264 0.36 17.32 11.87
CA SER A 264 1.58 18.13 11.84
C SER A 264 2.13 18.38 13.25
N PRO A 265 3.46 18.60 13.40
CA PRO A 265 4.05 18.96 14.69
C PRO A 265 3.45 20.25 15.29
N ALA A 266 3.18 21.28 14.49
CA ALA A 266 2.53 22.51 14.95
C ALA A 266 1.09 22.28 15.42
N THR A 267 0.31 21.48 14.68
CA THR A 267 -1.07 21.12 15.06
C THR A 267 -1.09 20.31 16.35
N ALA A 268 -0.21 19.30 16.47
CA ALA A 268 -0.06 18.50 17.67
C ALA A 268 0.36 19.36 18.87
N ALA A 269 1.28 20.31 18.68
CA ALA A 269 1.71 21.25 19.71
C ALA A 269 0.57 22.14 20.21
N ARG A 270 -0.20 22.73 19.29
CA ARG A 270 -1.36 23.59 19.58
C ARG A 270 -2.45 22.85 20.33
N LEU A 271 -2.70 21.60 19.94
CA LEU A 271 -3.71 20.75 20.56
C LEU A 271 -3.17 19.93 21.74
N SER A 272 -1.88 20.07 22.06
CA SER A 272 -1.16 19.36 23.12
C SER A 272 -1.22 17.82 23.01
N LEU A 273 -1.23 17.28 21.79
CA LEU A 273 -1.27 15.84 21.50
C LEU A 273 0.11 15.19 21.68
N ASN A 274 0.12 13.94 22.14
CA ASN A 274 1.31 13.11 22.36
C ASN A 274 2.40 13.80 23.22
N ARG A 275 2.00 14.70 24.12
CA ARG A 275 2.89 15.34 25.08
C ARG A 275 2.87 14.60 26.42
N GLY A 276 4.03 14.18 26.90
CA GLY A 276 4.24 13.83 28.31
C GLY A 276 4.65 15.04 29.15
N ASN A 277 4.98 14.77 30.42
CA ASN A 277 5.39 15.79 31.39
C ASN A 277 6.93 15.99 31.42
N ASP A 278 7.69 15.30 30.57
CA ASP A 278 9.16 15.39 30.55
C ASP A 278 9.64 16.32 29.43
N PRO A 279 10.32 17.44 29.74
CA PRO A 279 10.97 18.32 28.76
C PRO A 279 11.97 17.60 27.83
N LYS A 280 12.46 16.42 28.23
CA LYS A 280 13.35 15.58 27.43
C LYS A 280 12.65 14.83 26.29
N GLU A 281 11.32 14.77 26.28
CA GLU A 281 10.56 14.20 25.16
C GLU A 281 10.65 15.04 23.88
N ILE A 282 11.20 16.26 23.99
CA ILE A 282 11.53 17.17 22.87
C ILE A 282 13.06 17.33 22.75
N SER A 283 13.85 16.70 23.63
CA SER A 283 15.32 16.79 23.59
C SER A 283 15.88 15.71 22.70
N GLY A 284 16.51 16.10 21.61
CA GLY A 284 17.48 15.21 20.97
C GLY A 284 18.82 15.26 21.66
N GLY A 285 19.68 14.34 21.25
CA GLY A 285 21.02 14.21 21.77
C GLY A 285 21.86 15.45 21.48
N GLU A 286 23.14 15.41 21.85
CA GLU A 286 24.11 16.49 21.64
C GLU A 286 24.27 16.96 20.18
N ARG A 287 23.62 16.30 19.20
CA ARG A 287 23.74 16.53 17.75
C ARG A 287 22.43 16.87 17.02
N GLY A 288 21.31 17.07 17.72
CA GLY A 288 20.03 17.42 17.07
C GLY A 288 18.85 17.39 18.05
N GLN A 289 17.65 17.78 17.60
CA GLN A 289 16.41 17.47 18.31
C GLN A 289 15.85 16.14 17.78
N ALA A 290 15.67 15.15 18.66
CA ALA A 290 15.07 13.87 18.34
C ALA A 290 13.58 14.08 18.47
N PHE A 291 12.89 13.97 17.34
CA PHE A 291 11.44 14.07 17.33
C PHE A 291 10.85 12.74 17.76
N ILE A 292 10.05 12.74 18.82
CA ILE A 292 9.31 11.56 19.24
C ILE A 292 7.88 11.70 18.71
N ASN A 293 7.51 10.83 17.77
CA ASN A 293 6.17 10.80 17.17
C ASN A 293 5.09 10.36 18.19
N THR A 294 5.53 9.77 19.32
CA THR A 294 4.73 9.15 20.39
C THR A 294 5.08 9.72 21.77
N LYS A 295 4.22 9.49 22.75
CA LYS A 295 4.37 9.90 24.14
C LYS A 295 5.41 9.06 24.90
N GLY A 296 6.35 9.72 25.57
CA GLY A 296 7.22 9.13 26.61
C GLY A 296 8.16 8.01 26.15
N SER A 297 8.74 8.09 24.96
CA SER A 297 9.72 7.13 24.39
C SER A 297 9.26 5.65 24.30
N ASN A 298 7.98 5.37 24.57
CA ASN A 298 7.42 4.00 24.70
C ASN A 298 6.31 3.72 23.67
N MET A 299 6.38 4.33 22.48
CA MET A 299 5.42 4.10 21.38
C MET A 299 3.93 4.25 21.77
N ASN A 300 3.62 5.08 22.77
CA ASN A 300 2.24 5.35 23.18
C ASN A 300 1.68 6.57 22.45
N ALA A 301 0.53 6.45 21.81
CA ALA A 301 -0.20 7.55 21.19
C ALA A 301 -1.38 7.97 22.07
N ASP A 302 -1.67 9.27 22.16
CA ASP A 302 -2.95 9.75 22.66
C ASP A 302 -4.06 9.31 21.68
N VAL A 303 -5.20 8.91 22.22
CA VAL A 303 -6.38 8.52 21.45
C VAL A 303 -7.36 9.70 21.40
N VAL A 304 -7.79 10.06 20.21
CA VAL A 304 -8.76 11.13 19.95
C VAL A 304 -10.08 10.57 19.42
N THR A 305 -11.13 11.35 19.61
CA THR A 305 -12.40 11.19 18.90
C THR A 305 -12.37 12.12 17.69
N LEU A 306 -12.54 11.56 16.50
CA LEU A 306 -12.69 12.33 15.26
C LEU A 306 -14.15 12.34 14.83
N THR A 307 -14.67 13.54 14.61
CA THR A 307 -15.99 13.77 14.04
C THR A 307 -15.83 14.44 12.69
N TYR A 308 -16.30 13.81 11.63
CA TYR A 308 -16.23 14.30 10.27
C TYR A 308 -17.65 14.50 9.73
N GLN A 309 -17.98 15.76 9.41
CA GLN A 309 -19.30 16.14 8.88
C GLN A 309 -20.51 15.55 9.64
N GLY A 310 -20.40 15.50 10.98
CA GLY A 310 -21.45 15.03 11.89
C GLY A 310 -21.36 13.56 12.28
N GLU A 311 -20.55 12.74 11.60
CA GLU A 311 -20.33 11.33 11.95
C GLU A 311 -19.04 11.15 12.75
N THR A 312 -19.03 10.21 13.69
CA THR A 312 -17.91 10.01 14.62
C THR A 312 -17.33 8.61 14.54
N ILE A 313 -15.99 8.50 14.48
CA ILE A 313 -15.29 7.21 14.59
C ILE A 313 -15.35 6.71 16.04
N LYS A 314 -16.14 5.65 16.28
CA LYS A 314 -16.50 5.21 17.64
C LYS A 314 -15.38 4.51 18.41
N SER A 315 -14.47 3.83 17.73
CA SER A 315 -13.36 3.10 18.37
C SER A 315 -12.35 4.03 19.06
N GLY A 316 -12.35 5.31 18.69
CA GLY A 316 -11.23 6.23 18.93
C GLY A 316 -10.11 6.00 17.92
N VAL A 317 -9.30 7.03 17.76
CA VAL A 317 -8.27 7.12 16.72
C VAL A 317 -6.92 7.45 17.39
N PRO A 318 -5.92 6.57 17.32
CA PRO A 318 -4.59 6.90 17.82
C PRO A 318 -3.92 7.95 16.93
N VAL A 319 -3.23 8.92 17.54
CA VAL A 319 -2.56 10.01 16.83
C VAL A 319 -1.07 9.73 16.65
N TRP A 320 -0.56 9.97 15.45
CA TRP A 320 0.86 9.92 15.12
C TRP A 320 1.31 11.25 14.55
N ILE A 321 2.31 11.88 15.18
CA ILE A 321 2.82 13.14 14.65
C ILE A 321 3.75 12.83 13.47
N ALA A 322 3.54 13.45 12.32
CA ALA A 322 4.31 13.17 11.11
C ALA A 322 4.93 14.46 10.54
N PRO A 323 6.28 14.52 10.40
CA PRO A 323 6.95 15.64 9.75
C PRO A 323 6.45 15.86 8.31
N GLY A 324 6.30 17.11 7.91
CA GLY A 324 5.79 17.49 6.58
C GLY A 324 4.28 17.29 6.37
N GLN A 325 3.52 16.86 7.38
CA GLN A 325 2.06 16.97 7.33
C GLN A 325 1.65 18.46 7.35
N PRO A 326 0.68 18.87 6.52
CA PRO A 326 0.16 20.24 6.55
C PRO A 326 -0.50 20.59 7.89
N ASP A 327 -0.44 21.87 8.25
CA ASP A 327 -1.10 22.38 9.44
C ASP A 327 -2.62 22.33 9.32
N ASP A 328 -3.29 22.06 10.44
CA ASP A 328 -4.75 21.94 10.54
C ASP A 328 -5.37 20.86 9.64
N VAL A 329 -4.55 19.96 9.10
CA VAL A 329 -4.96 18.76 8.35
C VAL A 329 -4.67 17.50 9.18
N ILE A 330 -5.64 16.59 9.21
CA ILE A 330 -5.52 15.25 9.79
C ILE A 330 -5.67 14.22 8.66
N SER A 331 -4.64 13.41 8.41
CA SER A 331 -4.75 12.30 7.45
C SER A 331 -5.10 11.00 8.17
N ILE A 332 -6.16 10.33 7.73
CA ILE A 332 -6.59 9.01 8.23
C ILE A 332 -6.62 7.98 7.10
N TYR A 333 -6.38 6.71 7.44
CA TYR A 333 -6.31 5.63 6.47
C TYR A 333 -7.51 4.68 6.54
N MET A 334 -8.05 4.29 5.38
CA MET A 334 -9.05 3.23 5.26
C MET A 334 -8.41 1.83 5.15
N GLY A 335 -9.22 0.78 5.31
CA GLY A 335 -8.78 -0.62 5.22
C GLY A 335 -8.59 -1.36 6.55
N TYR A 336 -8.80 -0.68 7.67
CA TYR A 336 -8.79 -1.24 9.03
C TYR A 336 -10.17 -1.16 9.69
N GLY A 337 -10.28 -1.62 10.94
CA GLY A 337 -11.52 -1.61 11.71
C GLY A 337 -12.54 -2.66 11.25
N ARG A 338 -12.07 -3.71 10.56
CA ARG A 338 -12.92 -4.81 10.10
C ARG A 338 -13.34 -5.71 11.26
N LEU A 339 -14.61 -6.08 11.29
CA LEU A 339 -15.19 -6.98 12.29
C LEU A 339 -15.11 -8.45 11.85
N ARG A 340 -14.98 -8.71 10.55
CA ARG A 340 -14.90 -10.05 9.95
C ARG A 340 -13.86 -10.13 8.85
N ALA A 341 -12.62 -9.71 9.14
CA ALA A 341 -11.52 -9.91 8.19
C ALA A 341 -11.04 -11.37 8.16
N GLY A 342 -11.08 -12.07 9.29
CA GLY A 342 -10.53 -13.41 9.47
C GLY A 342 -9.69 -13.53 10.75
N ASN A 343 -8.65 -14.36 10.75
CA ASN A 343 -7.83 -14.60 11.93
C ASN A 343 -6.70 -13.58 12.12
N VAL A 344 -6.38 -12.79 11.09
CA VAL A 344 -5.26 -11.83 11.12
C VAL A 344 -5.77 -10.42 11.42
N GLY A 345 -6.71 -9.94 10.60
CA GLY A 345 -7.04 -8.51 10.55
C GLY A 345 -8.28 -8.06 11.34
N THR A 346 -8.92 -8.96 12.07
CA THR A 346 -10.18 -8.66 12.79
C THR A 346 -9.91 -7.81 14.02
N GLY A 347 -10.60 -6.67 14.15
CA GLY A 347 -10.51 -5.77 15.29
C GLY A 347 -9.23 -4.94 15.36
N LEU A 348 -8.45 -4.89 14.27
CA LEU A 348 -7.26 -4.05 14.16
C LEU A 348 -7.62 -2.63 13.73
N GLY A 349 -7.08 -1.62 14.43
CA GLY A 349 -7.25 -0.22 14.07
C GLY A 349 -8.68 0.31 14.17
N TYR A 350 -8.93 1.45 13.54
CA TYR A 350 -10.24 2.08 13.43
C TYR A 350 -10.80 1.99 12.00
N ASN A 351 -12.12 2.06 11.86
CA ASN A 351 -12.77 2.07 10.54
C ASN A 351 -13.00 3.50 10.02
N ALA A 352 -12.23 3.93 9.02
CA ALA A 352 -12.43 5.25 8.40
C ALA A 352 -13.72 5.32 7.56
N TYR A 353 -14.27 4.18 7.11
CA TYR A 353 -15.54 4.15 6.37
C TYR A 353 -16.76 4.49 7.23
N ASP A 354 -16.62 4.52 8.56
CA ASP A 354 -17.71 4.92 9.47
C ASP A 354 -18.07 6.41 9.31
N VAL A 355 -17.16 7.22 8.77
CA VAL A 355 -17.37 8.66 8.62
C VAL A 355 -17.27 9.16 7.18
N ARG A 356 -16.68 8.39 6.26
CA ARG A 356 -16.57 8.76 4.85
C ARG A 356 -17.96 8.97 4.22
N ARG A 357 -18.19 10.08 3.51
CA ARG A 357 -19.50 10.40 2.90
C ARG A 357 -19.43 10.46 1.38
N SER A 358 -20.56 10.19 0.71
CA SER A 358 -20.66 10.17 -0.74
C SER A 358 -20.52 11.53 -1.42
N ASP A 359 -20.76 12.62 -0.68
CA ASP A 359 -20.58 14.02 -1.10
C ASP A 359 -19.18 14.57 -0.77
N ALA A 360 -18.42 13.87 0.07
CA ALA A 360 -17.08 14.24 0.50
C ALA A 360 -16.25 12.99 0.83
N MET A 361 -15.83 12.28 -0.23
CA MET A 361 -15.24 10.94 -0.10
C MET A 361 -13.80 10.94 0.42
N TYR A 362 -13.05 12.00 0.14
CA TYR A 362 -11.60 12.02 0.37
C TYR A 362 -11.12 13.10 1.32
N PHE A 363 -11.83 14.22 1.43
CA PHE A 363 -11.46 15.26 2.37
C PHE A 363 -12.65 16.16 2.72
N GLY A 364 -12.55 16.87 3.84
CA GLY A 364 -13.56 17.82 4.30
C GLY A 364 -13.28 18.27 5.73
N PHE A 365 -14.15 19.11 6.30
CA PHE A 365 -13.91 19.65 7.63
C PHE A 365 -14.56 18.81 8.74
N GLY A 366 -13.90 18.78 9.90
CA GLY A 366 -14.33 18.07 11.09
C GLY A 366 -13.72 18.61 12.37
N GLU A 367 -13.94 17.88 13.45
CA GLU A 367 -13.50 18.20 14.80
C GLU A 367 -12.71 17.05 15.41
N MET A 368 -11.76 17.39 16.27
CA MET A 368 -10.95 16.43 17.02
C MET A 368 -11.02 16.76 18.52
N THR A 369 -11.41 15.78 19.32
CA THR A 369 -11.49 15.89 20.78
C THR A 369 -10.63 14.84 21.45
N LYS A 370 -9.85 15.23 22.46
CA LYS A 370 -9.06 14.26 23.24
C LYS A 370 -9.95 13.38 24.10
N THR A 371 -9.64 12.08 24.15
CA THR A 371 -10.35 11.15 25.03
C THR A 371 -9.70 10.98 26.40
N GLY A 372 -8.42 11.35 26.53
CA GLY A 372 -7.60 11.05 27.71
C GLY A 372 -7.06 9.62 27.76
N ARG A 373 -7.47 8.74 26.84
CA ARG A 373 -6.91 7.38 26.69
C ARG A 373 -5.62 7.43 25.87
N THR A 374 -4.79 6.41 26.04
CA THR A 374 -3.59 6.16 25.22
C THR A 374 -3.65 4.76 24.61
N ALA A 375 -2.97 4.57 23.47
CA ALA A 375 -2.84 3.30 22.78
C ALA A 375 -1.36 3.03 22.47
N GLU A 376 -0.93 1.78 22.58
CA GLU A 376 0.40 1.34 22.19
C GLU A 376 0.43 1.02 20.69
N ILE A 377 1.33 1.67 19.96
CA ILE A 377 1.46 1.60 18.51
C ILE A 377 2.68 0.77 18.14
N ALA A 378 2.53 -0.21 17.25
CA ALA A 378 3.66 -0.99 16.77
C ALA A 378 4.34 -0.28 15.59
N SER A 379 5.58 0.16 15.75
CA SER A 379 6.41 0.71 14.68
C SER A 379 7.76 0.00 14.62
N THR A 380 8.26 -0.27 13.40
CA THR A 380 9.60 -0.87 13.22
C THR A 380 10.73 0.16 13.26
N GLN A 381 10.41 1.46 13.24
CA GLN A 381 11.40 2.53 13.34
C GLN A 381 11.00 3.53 14.43
N ILE A 382 11.97 3.90 15.25
CA ILE A 382 11.79 4.82 16.38
C ILE A 382 12.36 6.21 16.06
N HIS A 383 13.51 6.28 15.38
CA HIS A 383 14.20 7.53 15.08
C HIS A 383 14.12 7.84 13.60
N PHE A 384 13.50 8.96 13.24
CA PHE A 384 13.32 9.42 11.86
C PHE A 384 14.27 10.57 11.48
N ASN A 385 15.16 10.96 12.39
CA ASN A 385 16.25 11.91 12.13
C ASN A 385 17.56 11.15 11.93
N MET A 386 18.44 11.64 11.05
CA MET A 386 19.78 11.10 10.83
C MET A 386 20.77 11.46 11.95
N GLU A 387 20.45 12.41 12.83
CA GLU A 387 21.31 12.81 13.97
C GLU A 387 22.72 13.26 13.54
N GLY A 388 22.80 13.91 12.37
CA GLY A 388 24.06 14.37 11.76
C GLY A 388 25.00 13.25 11.31
N ARG A 389 24.50 12.02 11.15
CA ARG A 389 25.27 10.87 10.65
C ARG A 389 25.21 10.80 9.12
N ASP A 390 26.30 10.34 8.52
CA ASP A 390 26.42 10.12 7.08
C ASP A 390 25.79 8.77 6.67
N LEU A 391 24.48 8.62 6.92
CA LEU A 391 23.71 7.42 6.56
C LEU A 391 23.25 7.48 5.10
N LEU A 392 22.75 8.64 4.70
CA LEU A 392 22.18 8.90 3.38
C LEU A 392 22.60 10.31 2.96
N ARG A 393 23.28 10.41 1.81
CA ARG A 393 23.78 11.66 1.25
C ARG A 393 22.75 12.22 0.27
N VAL A 394 22.28 13.43 0.52
CA VAL A 394 21.28 14.12 -0.30
C VAL A 394 21.86 15.42 -0.80
N TRP A 395 21.87 15.59 -2.11
CA TRP A 395 22.33 16.79 -2.79
C TRP A 395 21.34 17.16 -3.88
N ASP A 396 21.18 18.46 -4.13
CA ASP A 396 20.53 18.91 -5.36
C ASP A 396 21.49 18.72 -6.56
N ALA A 397 20.93 18.83 -7.77
CA ALA A 397 21.68 18.61 -9.01
C ALA A 397 22.88 19.57 -9.15
N HIS A 398 22.73 20.83 -8.72
CA HIS A 398 23.79 21.82 -8.82
C HIS A 398 24.96 21.50 -7.90
N HIS A 399 24.69 21.12 -6.65
CA HIS A 399 25.72 20.71 -5.71
C HIS A 399 26.49 19.48 -6.22
N LEU A 400 25.78 18.51 -6.80
CA LEU A 400 26.39 17.32 -7.40
C LEU A 400 27.27 17.68 -8.61
N GLU A 401 26.82 18.57 -9.49
CA GLU A 401 27.61 19.03 -10.64
C GLU A 401 28.90 19.73 -10.22
N GLU A 402 28.84 20.59 -9.19
CA GLU A 402 30.02 21.28 -8.66
C GLU A 402 30.96 20.36 -7.87
N HIS A 403 30.42 19.31 -7.25
CA HIS A 403 31.14 18.42 -6.34
C HIS A 403 30.94 16.95 -6.70
N ILE A 404 31.17 16.60 -7.97
CA ILE A 404 30.93 15.23 -8.47
C ILE A 404 31.68 14.15 -7.65
N GLU A 405 32.85 14.52 -7.11
CA GLU A 405 33.69 13.66 -6.28
C GLU A 405 33.22 13.56 -4.82
N ALA A 406 32.30 14.40 -4.34
CA ALA A 406 31.79 14.34 -2.96
C ALA A 406 31.07 13.03 -2.66
N GLY A 407 30.55 12.37 -3.71
CA GLY A 407 29.99 11.02 -3.66
C GLY A 407 31.03 9.91 -3.47
N HIS A 408 32.30 10.16 -3.81
CA HIS A 408 33.33 9.13 -3.72
C HIS A 408 33.65 8.85 -2.25
N GLN A 409 33.42 7.60 -1.84
CA GLN A 409 34.10 7.06 -0.68
C GLN A 409 35.60 7.03 -1.02
N HIS A 410 36.42 7.69 -0.20
CA HIS A 410 37.86 7.66 -0.39
C HIS A 410 38.32 6.19 -0.36
N ASN A 411 39.03 5.76 -1.41
CA ASN A 411 39.63 4.41 -1.56
C ASN A 411 40.79 4.17 -0.58
N GLU A 412 40.69 4.66 0.64
CA GLU A 412 41.57 4.21 1.70
C GLU A 412 41.12 2.80 2.06
N TYR A 413 41.85 1.79 1.57
CA TYR A 413 41.83 0.50 2.23
C TYR A 413 42.24 0.78 3.67
N ASP A 414 41.27 0.76 4.58
CA ASP A 414 41.56 0.90 5.99
C ASP A 414 42.67 -0.08 6.33
N LYS A 415 43.66 0.39 7.10
CA LYS A 415 44.74 -0.47 7.57
C LYS A 415 44.13 -1.62 8.38
N SER A 416 43.98 -2.76 7.73
CA SER A 416 43.48 -3.98 8.35
C SER A 416 44.66 -4.86 8.73
N MET A 417 44.51 -5.60 9.83
CA MET A 417 45.44 -6.68 10.15
C MET A 417 45.25 -7.89 9.22
N TYR A 418 44.14 -7.94 8.49
CA TYR A 418 43.84 -8.95 7.48
C TYR A 418 44.34 -8.49 6.11
N ASP A 419 45.07 -9.37 5.43
CA ASP A 419 45.60 -9.11 4.10
C ASP A 419 44.46 -9.15 3.04
N PRO A 420 44.16 -8.03 2.36
CA PRO A 420 43.13 -7.98 1.33
C PRO A 420 43.36 -8.96 0.17
N GLU A 421 44.61 -9.36 -0.10
CA GLU A 421 44.93 -10.31 -1.17
C GLU A 421 44.46 -11.75 -0.85
N THR A 422 44.22 -12.07 0.42
CA THR A 422 43.80 -13.41 0.88
C THR A 422 42.55 -13.89 0.15
N TYR A 423 41.57 -13.01 -0.03
CA TYR A 423 40.31 -13.34 -0.70
C TYR A 423 40.38 -13.13 -2.21
N GLN A 424 41.28 -12.27 -2.72
CA GLN A 424 41.41 -12.02 -4.15
C GLN A 424 41.73 -13.28 -4.95
N LYS A 425 42.57 -14.17 -4.40
CA LYS A 425 42.87 -15.44 -5.07
C LYS A 425 41.64 -16.36 -5.16
N ILE A 426 40.84 -16.40 -4.09
CA ILE A 426 39.60 -17.19 -4.06
C ILE A 426 38.59 -16.60 -5.04
N TYR A 427 38.42 -15.28 -5.07
CA TYR A 427 37.52 -14.60 -5.99
C TYR A 427 38.00 -14.63 -7.45
N ALA A 428 39.31 -14.72 -7.71
CA ALA A 428 39.83 -14.88 -9.07
C ALA A 428 39.40 -16.22 -9.70
N GLU A 429 39.10 -17.22 -8.86
CA GLU A 429 38.67 -18.56 -9.28
C GLU A 429 37.15 -18.76 -9.17
N ASN A 430 36.40 -17.77 -8.66
CA ASN A 430 34.95 -17.86 -8.40
C ASN A 430 34.21 -16.59 -8.84
N TYR A 431 32.88 -16.56 -8.68
CA TYR A 431 32.12 -15.32 -8.83
C TYR A 431 32.36 -14.38 -7.63
N LYS A 432 32.20 -13.07 -7.86
CA LYS A 432 32.15 -12.07 -6.78
C LYS A 432 30.82 -11.34 -6.86
N TRP A 433 29.87 -11.72 -6.00
CA TRP A 433 28.55 -11.11 -5.99
C TRP A 433 28.57 -9.74 -5.31
N GLY A 434 27.84 -8.80 -5.89
CA GLY A 434 27.66 -7.46 -5.34
C GLY A 434 26.28 -6.92 -5.69
N MET A 435 25.74 -6.07 -4.83
CA MET A 435 24.46 -5.41 -5.03
C MET A 435 24.67 -3.90 -4.98
N SER A 436 24.15 -3.20 -5.99
CA SER A 436 24.08 -1.74 -6.02
C SER A 436 22.62 -1.33 -5.98
N ILE A 437 22.29 -0.40 -5.09
CA ILE A 437 20.95 0.13 -4.91
C ILE A 437 20.98 1.60 -5.27
N ASP A 438 20.25 1.97 -6.32
CA ASP A 438 20.04 3.37 -6.66
C ASP A 438 18.98 3.97 -5.71
N LEU A 439 19.46 4.82 -4.79
CA LEU A 439 18.61 5.49 -3.80
C LEU A 439 17.73 6.58 -4.42
N ASN A 440 18.10 7.15 -5.57
CA ASN A 440 17.28 8.17 -6.23
C ASN A 440 15.96 7.58 -6.77
N SER A 441 15.97 6.31 -7.16
CA SER A 441 14.79 5.59 -7.65
C SER A 441 13.95 4.98 -6.52
N CYS A 442 14.44 4.98 -5.28
CA CYS A 442 13.75 4.39 -4.13
C CYS A 442 12.67 5.32 -3.60
N VAL A 443 11.40 4.99 -3.82
CA VAL A 443 10.24 5.75 -3.33
C VAL A 443 9.65 5.20 -2.03
N GLY A 444 10.29 4.19 -1.43
CA GLY A 444 9.82 3.54 -0.21
C GLY A 444 8.60 2.63 -0.37
N CYS A 445 8.38 2.05 -1.56
CA CYS A 445 7.20 1.23 -1.87
C CYS A 445 7.08 -0.10 -1.09
N ASN A 446 8.14 -0.53 -0.39
CA ASN A 446 8.23 -1.79 0.36
C ASN A 446 7.98 -3.10 -0.42
N ALA A 447 7.83 -3.06 -1.75
CA ALA A 447 7.65 -4.27 -2.56
C ALA A 447 8.83 -5.25 -2.42
N CYS A 448 10.05 -4.73 -2.27
CA CYS A 448 11.25 -5.52 -2.04
C CYS A 448 11.24 -6.25 -0.67
N VAL A 449 10.65 -5.66 0.37
CA VAL A 449 10.48 -6.30 1.68
C VAL A 449 9.55 -7.51 1.55
N LEU A 450 8.38 -7.33 0.90
CA LEU A 450 7.43 -8.41 0.66
C LEU A 450 8.02 -9.51 -0.24
N ALA A 451 8.75 -9.14 -1.29
CA ALA A 451 9.41 -10.10 -2.17
C ALA A 451 10.39 -10.97 -1.38
N CYS A 452 11.23 -10.35 -0.56
CA CYS A 452 12.17 -11.05 0.32
C CYS A 452 11.44 -11.99 1.29
N GLN A 453 10.35 -11.53 1.90
CA GLN A 453 9.52 -12.34 2.79
C GLN A 453 8.89 -13.55 2.08
N SER A 454 8.36 -13.35 0.88
CA SER A 454 7.73 -14.40 0.08
C SER A 454 8.70 -15.47 -0.42
N GLU A 455 9.91 -15.06 -0.81
CA GLU A 455 10.94 -15.97 -1.33
C GLU A 455 11.62 -16.76 -0.21
N ASN A 456 11.92 -16.09 0.91
CA ASN A 456 12.77 -16.65 1.96
C ASN A 456 12.00 -17.28 3.13
N ASN A 457 10.68 -17.47 2.98
CA ASN A 457 9.81 -18.06 4.00
C ASN A 457 9.89 -17.34 5.35
N ILE A 458 10.01 -16.01 5.33
CA ILE A 458 10.16 -15.23 6.56
C ILE A 458 8.83 -15.22 7.32
N PRO A 459 8.79 -15.62 8.60
CA PRO A 459 7.55 -15.77 9.34
C PRO A 459 6.93 -14.40 9.65
N VAL A 460 5.59 -14.36 9.71
CA VAL A 460 4.87 -13.17 10.15
C VAL A 460 4.97 -13.02 11.67
N VAL A 461 5.30 -11.82 12.15
CA VAL A 461 5.34 -11.49 13.58
C VAL A 461 4.17 -10.61 13.99
N GLY A 462 3.42 -11.06 15.01
CA GLY A 462 2.27 -10.32 15.55
C GLY A 462 2.66 -9.02 16.26
N LYS A 463 1.70 -8.08 16.31
CA LYS A 463 1.82 -6.74 16.92
C LYS A 463 2.61 -6.72 18.23
N GLU A 464 2.28 -7.60 19.18
CA GLU A 464 2.92 -7.64 20.51
C GLU A 464 4.45 -7.79 20.45
N GLN A 465 4.96 -8.61 19.51
CA GLN A 465 6.40 -8.82 19.36
C GLN A 465 7.06 -7.71 18.54
N VAL A 466 6.36 -7.15 17.54
CA VAL A 466 6.85 -5.97 16.79
C VAL A 466 7.04 -4.77 17.72
N THR A 467 6.11 -4.53 18.64
CA THR A 467 6.26 -3.51 19.69
C THR A 467 7.47 -3.71 20.60
N ARG A 468 8.05 -4.93 20.62
CA ARG A 468 9.30 -5.24 21.33
C ARG A 468 10.53 -5.20 20.42
N SER A 469 10.40 -4.64 19.21
CA SER A 469 11.43 -4.59 18.16
C SER A 469 11.93 -5.99 17.77
N ARG A 470 10.99 -6.88 17.45
CA ARG A 470 11.24 -8.28 17.05
C ARG A 470 10.50 -8.66 15.78
N GLU A 471 10.23 -7.70 14.92
CA GLU A 471 9.82 -7.94 13.54
C GLU A 471 10.85 -8.81 12.81
N MET A 472 10.37 -9.63 11.88
CA MET A 472 11.25 -10.46 11.06
C MET A 472 11.20 -9.96 9.62
N HIS A 473 12.06 -8.99 9.31
CA HIS A 473 12.29 -8.49 7.95
C HIS A 473 13.79 -8.46 7.69
N TRP A 474 14.28 -9.26 6.73
CA TRP A 474 15.72 -9.32 6.41
C TRP A 474 16.23 -8.09 5.66
N MET A 475 15.31 -7.34 5.07
CA MET A 475 15.57 -6.01 4.57
C MET A 475 14.48 -5.07 5.07
N ARG A 476 14.88 -3.85 5.40
CA ARG A 476 13.98 -2.78 5.83
C ARG A 476 14.18 -1.57 4.94
N ILE A 477 13.16 -0.72 4.85
CA ILE A 477 13.30 0.60 4.25
C ILE A 477 13.29 1.60 5.39
N ASP A 478 14.42 2.24 5.67
CA ASP A 478 14.49 3.31 6.66
C ASP A 478 13.97 4.62 6.04
N THR A 479 13.24 5.42 6.81
CA THR A 479 12.78 6.76 6.40
C THR A 479 13.43 7.83 7.24
N TYR A 480 14.08 8.79 6.58
CA TYR A 480 14.70 9.93 7.25
C TYR A 480 14.15 11.25 6.73
N PHE A 481 13.84 12.17 7.64
CA PHE A 481 13.49 13.54 7.29
C PHE A 481 14.72 14.43 7.46
N SER A 482 15.05 15.20 6.42
CA SER A 482 16.15 16.17 6.45
C SER A 482 15.65 17.61 6.63
N GLY A 483 16.55 18.49 7.06
CA GLY A 483 16.26 19.90 7.32
C GLY A 483 16.19 20.25 8.80
N THR A 484 16.21 21.54 9.11
CA THR A 484 16.16 22.06 10.48
C THR A 484 14.74 22.37 10.97
N ASP A 485 13.79 22.49 10.05
CA ASP A 485 12.38 22.73 10.36
C ASP A 485 11.58 21.45 10.15
N ILE A 486 11.03 20.92 11.23
CA ILE A 486 10.24 19.69 11.21
C ILE A 486 8.82 19.88 10.65
N ASN A 487 8.31 21.11 10.67
CA ASN A 487 7.02 21.41 10.04
C ASN A 487 7.15 21.44 8.52
N ASN A 488 8.36 21.70 8.02
CA ASN A 488 8.68 21.75 6.59
C ASN A 488 10.01 21.05 6.30
N PRO A 489 10.08 19.72 6.43
CA PRO A 489 11.29 18.98 6.11
C PRO A 489 11.62 19.13 4.62
N GLN A 490 12.90 19.08 4.27
CA GLN A 490 13.37 19.15 2.87
C GLN A 490 12.99 17.89 2.04
N GLY A 491 12.36 16.90 2.67
CA GLY A 491 11.87 15.69 2.05
C GLY A 491 11.92 14.51 3.02
N ALA A 492 11.16 13.48 2.68
CA ALA A 492 11.36 12.13 3.22
C ALA A 492 12.30 11.39 2.29
N HIS A 493 13.39 10.85 2.83
CA HIS A 493 14.36 10.06 2.09
C HIS A 493 14.30 8.62 2.52
N PHE A 494 14.44 7.70 1.56
CA PHE A 494 14.26 6.27 1.78
C PHE A 494 15.58 5.53 1.55
N GLN A 495 15.95 4.69 2.51
CA GLN A 495 17.15 3.87 2.42
C GLN A 495 16.79 2.40 2.63
N PRO A 496 16.83 1.56 1.58
CA PRO A 496 16.81 0.11 1.77
C PRO A 496 18.07 -0.35 2.50
N VAL A 497 17.91 -0.99 3.65
CA VAL A 497 18.99 -1.57 4.44
C VAL A 497 18.75 -3.07 4.59
N LEU A 498 19.72 -3.86 4.13
CA LEU A 498 19.77 -5.31 4.19
C LEU A 498 21.15 -5.77 4.70
N CYS A 499 21.38 -7.08 4.82
CA CYS A 499 22.73 -7.60 5.00
C CYS A 499 23.65 -7.10 3.86
N GLN A 500 24.67 -6.32 4.21
CA GLN A 500 25.60 -5.72 3.25
C GLN A 500 26.64 -6.73 2.72
N GLN A 501 26.59 -7.99 3.17
CA GLN A 501 27.51 -9.05 2.76
C GLN A 501 28.99 -8.64 2.93
N CYS A 502 29.31 -8.07 4.11
CA CYS A 502 30.60 -7.47 4.39
C CYS A 502 31.75 -8.48 4.19
N GLU A 503 32.80 -8.11 3.46
CA GLU A 503 34.00 -8.96 3.32
C GLU A 503 34.72 -9.16 4.66
N GLN A 504 34.83 -8.09 5.46
CA GLN A 504 35.35 -8.15 6.84
C GLN A 504 34.18 -8.18 7.82
N ALA A 505 33.40 -9.25 7.79
CA ALA A 505 32.15 -9.37 8.54
C ALA A 505 32.38 -9.48 10.07
N PRO A 506 31.99 -8.45 10.86
CA PRO A 506 32.10 -8.52 12.32
C PRO A 506 31.14 -9.54 12.94
N CYS A 507 30.06 -9.91 12.23
CA CYS A 507 29.08 -10.89 12.69
C CYS A 507 29.59 -12.35 12.60
N GLU A 508 30.62 -12.63 11.81
CA GLU A 508 31.21 -13.98 11.68
C GLU A 508 32.13 -14.32 12.84
N VAL A 509 33.11 -13.44 13.12
CA VAL A 509 34.17 -13.69 14.09
C VAL A 509 33.67 -13.86 15.53
N VAL A 510 32.45 -13.40 15.82
CA VAL A 510 31.81 -13.52 17.15
C VAL A 510 30.93 -14.76 17.30
N CYS A 511 30.74 -15.55 16.24
CA CYS A 511 29.89 -16.73 16.29
C CYS A 511 30.66 -17.94 16.85
N PRO A 512 30.35 -18.42 18.06
CA PRO A 512 31.15 -19.47 18.72
C PRO A 512 31.02 -20.85 18.06
N VAL A 513 30.04 -21.02 17.17
CA VAL A 513 29.73 -22.30 16.51
C VAL A 513 29.93 -22.24 14.99
N ALA A 514 30.47 -21.14 14.47
CA ALA A 514 30.68 -20.91 13.03
C ALA A 514 29.41 -21.13 12.19
N ALA A 515 28.28 -20.57 12.66
CA ALA A 515 27.01 -20.56 11.91
C ALA A 515 26.93 -19.43 10.87
N THR A 516 27.74 -18.39 11.01
CA THR A 516 27.93 -17.32 10.03
C THR A 516 29.34 -17.45 9.49
N VAL A 517 29.48 -17.60 8.17
CA VAL A 517 30.78 -17.79 7.50
C VAL A 517 30.79 -17.12 6.13
N HIS A 518 31.96 -16.67 5.71
CA HIS A 518 32.14 -16.11 4.37
C HIS A 518 32.29 -17.20 3.32
N SER A 519 31.52 -17.10 2.23
CA SER A 519 31.53 -18.02 1.11
C SER A 519 32.68 -17.71 0.15
N ALA A 520 33.04 -18.69 -0.70
CA ALA A 520 34.05 -18.49 -1.73
C ALA A 520 33.62 -17.46 -2.80
N GLU A 521 32.33 -17.13 -2.89
CA GLU A 521 31.78 -16.17 -3.85
C GLU A 521 31.59 -14.76 -3.28
N GLY A 522 32.00 -14.54 -2.02
CA GLY A 522 31.95 -13.23 -1.38
C GLY A 522 30.68 -12.94 -0.59
N LEU A 523 29.87 -13.96 -0.28
CA LEU A 523 28.64 -13.81 0.49
C LEU A 523 28.82 -14.23 1.94
N ASN A 524 28.14 -13.57 2.86
CA ASN A 524 28.01 -13.98 4.25
C ASN A 524 26.87 -15.01 4.36
N ASP A 525 27.24 -16.28 4.49
CA ASP A 525 26.30 -17.39 4.57
C ASP A 525 25.86 -17.62 6.01
N MET A 526 24.55 -17.44 6.26
CA MET A 526 23.92 -17.78 7.52
C MET A 526 23.38 -19.21 7.50
N VAL A 527 24.07 -20.11 8.19
CA VAL A 527 23.73 -21.53 8.29
C VAL A 527 22.78 -21.75 9.47
N TYR A 528 21.47 -21.62 9.23
CA TYR A 528 20.43 -21.59 10.27
C TYR A 528 20.44 -22.81 11.21
N ASN A 529 20.70 -24.01 10.71
CA ASN A 529 20.70 -25.24 11.53
C ASN A 529 21.91 -25.33 12.50
N ARG A 530 22.96 -24.52 12.30
CA ARG A 530 24.15 -24.48 13.15
C ARG A 530 24.02 -23.45 14.28
N CYS A 531 23.14 -22.46 14.11
CA CYS A 531 22.96 -21.38 15.07
C CYS A 531 22.37 -21.90 16.39
N VAL A 532 23.07 -21.65 17.50
CA VAL A 532 22.61 -22.01 18.86
C VAL A 532 21.92 -20.84 19.59
N GLY A 533 21.66 -19.73 18.89
CA GLY A 533 20.84 -18.63 19.40
C GLY A 533 21.51 -17.71 20.42
N THR A 534 22.84 -17.57 20.41
CA THR A 534 23.54 -16.62 21.32
C THR A 534 23.23 -15.14 21.03
N ARG A 535 22.79 -14.84 19.80
CA ARG A 535 22.44 -13.49 19.30
C ARG A 535 23.59 -12.48 19.25
N TYR A 536 24.83 -12.91 19.48
CA TYR A 536 25.96 -11.98 19.52
C TYR A 536 26.30 -11.41 18.13
N CYS A 537 26.04 -12.17 17.06
CA CYS A 537 26.20 -11.71 15.67
C CYS A 537 25.42 -10.41 15.39
N SER A 538 24.19 -10.28 15.90
CA SER A 538 23.37 -9.06 15.75
C SER A 538 23.96 -7.87 16.49
N ASN A 539 24.45 -8.07 17.73
CA ASN A 539 25.07 -6.98 18.49
C ASN A 539 26.29 -6.40 17.77
N ASN A 540 27.09 -7.26 17.13
CA ASN A 540 28.31 -6.84 16.43
C ASN A 540 28.07 -6.34 15.01
N CYS A 541 26.93 -6.68 14.38
CA CYS A 541 26.54 -6.14 13.09
C CYS A 541 26.25 -4.64 13.20
N PRO A 542 26.98 -3.73 12.50
CA PRO A 542 26.74 -2.29 12.61
C PRO A 542 25.37 -1.86 12.06
N TYR A 543 24.82 -2.64 11.12
CA TYR A 543 23.54 -2.34 10.47
C TYR A 543 22.31 -2.91 11.19
N LYS A 544 22.51 -3.82 12.15
CA LYS A 544 21.44 -4.53 12.88
C LYS A 544 20.41 -5.16 11.93
N VAL A 545 20.93 -5.92 10.95
CA VAL A 545 20.19 -6.70 9.94
C VAL A 545 20.33 -8.18 10.18
#